data_AF-I2B527-F1
#
_entry.id   AF-I2B527-F1
#
_cell.length_a   1.000
_cell.length_b   1.000
_cell.length_c   1.000
_cell.angle_alpha   90.00
_cell.angle_beta   90.00
_cell.angle_gamma   90.00
#
_symmetry.space_group_name_H-M   'P 1'
#
loop_
_entity.id
_entity.type
_entity.pdbx_description
1 polymer ?
#
loop_
_entity_poly.entity_id
_entity_poly.type
_entity_poly.pdbx_seq_one_letter_code
_entity_poly.pdbx_strand_id
1 'polypeptide(L)'
;MEASDIKKMKGLEDENRRLKRTLSLSRTVYFYQADTRRDEPVIEALSVMAERYPKYGFKKLFQVFRRQGHAWNHKRVHRIYCQMGLNFRLRGKRRLPARNPSPLRVPQVLNQSWSIDFMHDALTCGRRFGNPPIFNGGDK
;
A
#
# COMPACT_ATOMS: atom_id res chain seq x y z
N MET A 1 -28.77 32.34 -28.38
CA MET A 1 -28.67 32.53 -26.92
C MET A 1 -29.83 33.43 -26.55
N GLU A 2 -30.82 32.87 -25.85
CA GLU A 2 -32.12 33.52 -25.61
C GLU A 2 -31.98 34.63 -24.54
N ALA A 3 -32.83 35.65 -24.61
CA ALA A 3 -32.83 36.76 -23.63
C ALA A 3 -33.09 36.27 -22.19
N SER A 4 -33.76 35.13 -22.05
CA SER A 4 -34.00 34.43 -20.79
C SER A 4 -32.71 33.91 -20.15
N ASP A 5 -31.77 33.39 -20.94
CA ASP A 5 -30.48 32.87 -20.48
C ASP A 5 -29.59 34.00 -19.94
N ILE A 6 -29.60 35.14 -20.62
CA ILE A 6 -28.82 36.33 -20.23
C ILE A 6 -29.33 36.87 -18.88
N LYS A 7 -30.65 36.90 -18.66
CA LYS A 7 -31.24 37.33 -17.39
C LYS A 7 -30.89 36.37 -16.24
N LYS A 8 -30.85 35.06 -16.51
CA LYS A 8 -30.45 34.01 -15.56
C LYS A 8 -28.97 34.15 -15.15
N MET A 9 -28.09 34.36 -16.11
CA MET A 9 -26.65 34.57 -15.87
C MET A 9 -26.39 35.81 -15.02
N LYS A 10 -27.07 36.92 -15.32
CA LYS A 10 -26.93 38.18 -14.57
C LYS A 10 -27.41 38.04 -13.11
N GLY A 11 -28.50 37.30 -12.89
CA GLY A 11 -29.00 36.99 -11.54
C GLY A 11 -28.01 36.17 -10.71
N LEU A 12 -27.41 35.13 -11.30
CA LEU A 12 -26.37 34.33 -10.65
C LEU A 12 -25.12 35.15 -10.30
N GLU A 13 -24.72 36.10 -11.15
CA GLU A 13 -23.60 36.99 -10.87
C GLU A 13 -23.86 37.93 -9.68
N ASP A 14 -25.06 38.49 -9.58
CA ASP A 14 -25.46 39.38 -8.49
C ASP A 14 -25.60 38.62 -7.16
N GLU A 15 -26.11 37.39 -7.20
CA GLU A 15 -26.18 36.50 -6.03
C GLU A 15 -24.78 36.09 -5.55
N ASN A 16 -23.88 35.74 -6.48
CA ASN A 16 -22.48 35.47 -6.18
C ASN A 16 -21.77 36.70 -5.60
N ARG A 17 -22.15 37.92 -6.01
CA ARG A 17 -21.62 39.17 -5.44
C ARG A 17 -22.09 39.37 -3.99
N ARG A 18 -23.35 39.05 -3.67
CA ARG A 18 -23.88 39.10 -2.29
C ARG A 18 -23.19 38.07 -1.39
N LEU A 19 -23.13 36.80 -1.80
CA LEU A 19 -22.50 35.74 -1.02
C LEU A 19 -21.02 36.03 -0.70
N LYS A 20 -20.27 36.63 -1.64
CA LYS A 20 -18.88 37.06 -1.40
C LYS A 20 -18.74 38.10 -0.30
N ARG A 21 -19.66 39.08 -0.25
CA ARG A 21 -19.66 40.13 0.79
C ARG A 21 -19.95 39.54 2.16
N THR A 22 -20.88 38.59 2.24
CA THR A 22 -21.25 37.92 3.50
C THR A 22 -20.14 36.99 4.01
N LEU A 23 -19.47 36.26 3.11
CA LEU A 23 -18.50 35.22 3.47
C LEU A 23 -17.03 35.71 3.53
N SER A 24 -16.74 36.97 3.19
CA SER A 24 -15.37 37.53 3.13
C SER A 24 -14.39 36.71 2.27
N LEU A 25 -14.90 36.02 1.25
CA LEU A 25 -14.09 35.19 0.34
C LEU A 25 -13.53 36.02 -0.83
N SER A 26 -12.27 35.78 -1.19
CA SER A 26 -11.66 36.45 -2.33
C SER A 26 -12.24 35.94 -3.66
N ARG A 27 -12.22 36.79 -4.70
CA ARG A 27 -12.73 36.46 -6.04
C ARG A 27 -12.10 35.19 -6.61
N THR A 28 -10.80 35.02 -6.43
CA THR A 28 -10.02 33.88 -6.95
C THR A 28 -10.40 32.57 -6.28
N VAL A 29 -10.65 32.57 -4.97
CA VAL A 29 -11.07 31.37 -4.23
C VAL A 29 -12.48 30.94 -4.64
N TYR A 30 -13.38 31.90 -4.83
CA TYR A 30 -14.76 31.60 -5.22
C TYR A 30 -14.88 30.98 -6.62
N PHE A 31 -14.05 31.44 -7.57
CA PHE A 31 -14.02 30.92 -8.93
C PHE A 31 -13.03 29.76 -9.12
N TYR A 32 -12.35 29.32 -8.06
CA TYR A 32 -11.43 28.21 -8.16
C TYR A 32 -12.20 26.91 -8.39
N GLN A 33 -12.07 26.37 -9.60
CA GLN A 33 -12.47 25.01 -9.90
C GLN A 33 -11.20 24.16 -10.03
N ALA A 34 -11.13 23.06 -9.29
CA ALA A 34 -10.03 22.12 -9.41
C ALA A 34 -10.08 21.50 -10.82
N ASP A 35 -9.05 21.78 -11.63
CA ASP A 35 -8.92 21.24 -12.98
C ASP A 35 -8.54 19.75 -12.91
N THR A 36 -9.53 18.88 -13.05
CA THR A 36 -9.37 17.42 -13.05
C THR A 36 -8.85 16.89 -14.38
N ARG A 37 -8.96 17.64 -15.48
CA ARG A 37 -8.54 17.18 -16.82
C ARG A 37 -7.03 16.99 -16.92
N ARG A 38 -6.27 17.76 -16.15
CA ARG A 38 -4.81 17.61 -16.12
C ARG A 38 -4.40 16.25 -15.57
N ASP A 39 -5.23 15.63 -14.71
CA ASP A 39 -4.89 14.42 -13.97
C ASP A 39 -5.03 13.15 -14.82
N GLU A 40 -5.75 13.19 -15.94
CA GLU A 40 -5.92 12.09 -16.92
C GLU A 40 -4.61 11.36 -17.30
N PRO A 41 -3.52 12.02 -17.73
CA PRO A 41 -2.28 11.33 -18.07
C PRO A 41 -1.62 10.62 -16.88
N VAL A 42 -1.83 11.14 -15.66
CA VAL A 42 -1.31 10.49 -14.45
C VAL A 42 -2.16 9.28 -14.12
N ILE A 43 -3.48 9.36 -14.30
CA ILE A 43 -4.43 8.25 -14.11
C ILE A 43 -4.05 7.10 -15.05
N GLU A 44 -3.95 7.36 -16.35
CA GLU A 44 -3.65 6.33 -17.35
C GLU A 44 -2.32 5.62 -17.07
N ALA A 45 -1.25 6.39 -16.85
CA ALA A 45 0.07 5.82 -16.59
C ALA A 45 0.09 5.02 -15.28
N LEU A 46 -0.68 5.44 -14.28
CA LEU A 46 -0.74 4.78 -12.97
C LEU A 46 -1.57 3.49 -13.03
N SER A 47 -2.62 3.44 -13.84
CA SER A 47 -3.37 2.21 -14.15
C SER A 47 -2.48 1.16 -14.82
N VAL A 48 -1.73 1.52 -15.87
CA VAL A 48 -0.80 0.62 -16.57
C VAL A 48 0.25 0.04 -15.62
N MET A 49 0.79 0.86 -14.72
CA MET A 49 1.80 0.41 -13.75
C MET A 49 1.20 -0.43 -12.63
N ALA A 50 -0.02 -0.14 -12.21
CA ALA A 50 -0.73 -0.94 -11.21
C ALA A 50 -0.97 -2.37 -11.72
N GLU A 51 -1.33 -2.53 -13.00
CA GLU A 51 -1.46 -3.83 -13.65
C GLU A 51 -0.11 -4.55 -13.78
N ARG A 52 0.94 -3.83 -14.20
CA ARG A 52 2.28 -4.40 -14.36
C ARG A 52 2.92 -4.82 -13.03
N TYR A 53 2.68 -4.08 -11.94
CA TYR A 53 3.31 -4.30 -10.64
C TYR A 53 2.32 -4.32 -9.48
N PRO A 54 1.48 -5.36 -9.35
CA PRO A 54 0.41 -5.42 -8.34
C PRO A 54 0.91 -5.47 -6.89
N LYS A 55 2.17 -5.88 -6.67
CA LYS A 55 2.80 -5.93 -5.33
C LYS A 55 3.47 -4.62 -4.92
N TYR A 56 3.58 -3.64 -5.82
CA TYR A 56 4.33 -2.42 -5.55
C TYR A 56 3.44 -1.40 -4.85
N GLY A 57 3.89 -0.93 -3.68
CA GLY A 57 3.29 0.22 -3.03
C GLY A 57 3.73 1.54 -3.65
N PHE A 58 3.06 2.63 -3.27
CA PHE A 58 3.27 3.98 -3.81
C PHE A 58 4.74 4.39 -3.96
N LYS A 59 5.58 4.22 -2.92
CA LYS A 59 7.00 4.64 -2.97
C LYS A 59 7.78 3.95 -4.10
N LYS A 60 7.55 2.65 -4.32
CA LYS A 60 8.21 1.90 -5.39
C LYS A 60 7.68 2.32 -6.76
N LEU A 61 6.36 2.47 -6.88
CA LEU A 61 5.72 2.92 -8.11
C LEU A 61 6.23 4.32 -8.51
N PHE A 62 6.35 5.23 -7.54
CA PHE A 62 6.87 6.58 -7.76
C PHE A 62 8.35 6.59 -8.21
N GLN A 63 9.19 5.69 -7.68
CA GLN A 63 10.56 5.55 -8.17
C GLN A 63 10.61 5.07 -9.62
N VAL A 64 9.70 4.15 -10.01
CA VAL A 64 9.58 3.72 -11.41
C VAL A 64 9.18 4.89 -12.31
N PHE A 65 8.22 5.73 -11.88
CA PHE A 65 7.87 6.96 -12.59
C PHE A 65 9.05 7.90 -12.80
N ARG A 66 9.91 8.06 -11.79
CA ARG A 66 11.12 8.90 -11.88
C ARG A 66 12.13 8.33 -12.87
N ARG A 67 12.27 7.00 -12.94
CA ARG A 67 13.16 6.35 -13.92
C ARG A 67 12.64 6.46 -15.35
N GLN A 68 11.31 6.51 -15.53
CA GLN A 68 10.67 6.74 -16.82
C GLN A 68 10.71 8.22 -17.28
N GLY A 69 11.28 9.12 -16.47
CA GLY A 69 11.46 10.53 -16.84
C GLY A 69 10.25 11.42 -16.54
N HIS A 70 9.23 10.93 -15.84
CA HIS A 70 8.08 11.77 -15.50
C HIS A 70 8.46 12.81 -14.43
N ALA A 71 8.31 14.09 -14.75
CA ALA A 71 8.58 15.22 -13.86
C ALA A 71 7.42 15.55 -12.89
N TRP A 72 6.47 14.64 -12.70
CA TRP A 72 5.28 14.90 -11.89
C TRP A 72 5.60 15.06 -10.40
N ASN A 73 4.94 16.03 -9.77
CA ASN A 73 5.06 16.26 -8.33
C ASN A 73 4.51 15.06 -7.55
N HIS A 74 5.30 14.56 -6.59
CA HIS A 74 4.93 13.41 -5.75
C HIS A 74 3.58 13.61 -5.05
N LYS A 75 3.23 14.84 -4.61
CA LYS A 75 1.95 15.12 -3.94
C LYS A 75 0.75 14.87 -4.85
N ARG A 76 0.91 15.25 -6.12
CA ARG A 76 -0.12 15.10 -7.14
C ARG A 76 -0.36 13.62 -7.46
N VAL A 77 0.71 12.88 -7.72
CA VAL A 77 0.63 11.44 -7.98
C VAL A 77 0.06 10.70 -6.76
N HIS A 78 0.45 11.09 -5.54
CA HIS A 78 -0.08 10.50 -4.32
C HIS A 78 -1.58 10.75 -4.14
N ARG A 79 -2.06 11.97 -4.43
CA ARG A 79 -3.50 12.29 -4.37
C ARG A 79 -4.29 11.36 -5.29
N ILE A 80 -3.85 11.24 -6.54
CA ILE A 80 -4.51 10.42 -7.56
C ILE A 80 -4.44 8.94 -7.19
N TYR A 81 -3.29 8.47 -6.72
CA TYR A 81 -3.10 7.10 -6.22
C TYR A 81 -4.10 6.75 -5.09
N CYS A 82 -4.30 7.66 -4.14
CA CYS A 82 -5.29 7.49 -3.08
C CYS A 82 -6.73 7.52 -3.62
N GLN A 83 -7.04 8.42 -4.56
CA GLN A 83 -8.36 8.51 -5.21
C GLN A 83 -8.70 7.24 -5.99
N MET A 84 -7.71 6.57 -6.58
CA MET A 84 -7.87 5.29 -7.28
C MET A 84 -8.04 4.09 -6.34
N GLY A 85 -7.90 4.26 -5.02
CA GLY A 85 -8.06 3.16 -4.07
C GLY A 85 -6.96 2.09 -4.14
N LEU A 86 -5.81 2.38 -4.78
CA LEU A 86 -4.68 1.44 -4.94
C LEU A 86 -3.89 1.20 -3.64
N ASN A 87 -4.38 1.71 -2.52
CA ASN A 87 -3.81 1.53 -1.20
C ASN A 87 -4.08 0.11 -0.68
N PHE A 88 -3.28 -0.85 -1.12
CA PHE A 88 -3.32 -2.20 -0.55
C PHE A 88 -2.91 -2.15 0.93
N ARG A 89 -3.82 -2.53 1.83
CA ARG A 89 -3.46 -2.82 3.22
C ARG A 89 -2.58 -4.07 3.23
N LEU A 90 -1.31 -3.90 3.59
CA LEU A 90 -0.43 -5.01 3.89
C LEU A 90 -1.05 -5.83 5.03
N ARG A 91 -1.32 -7.11 4.79
CA ARG A 91 -1.75 -8.03 5.85
C ARG A 91 -0.67 -8.03 6.94
N GLY A 92 -1.06 -7.74 8.17
CA GLY A 92 -0.15 -7.75 9.32
C GLY A 92 0.58 -9.09 9.42
N LYS A 93 1.84 -9.07 9.87
CA LYS A 93 2.61 -10.30 10.08
C LYS A 93 1.82 -11.20 11.03
N ARG A 94 1.47 -12.41 10.58
CA ARG A 94 0.80 -13.41 11.42
C ARG A 94 1.74 -13.74 12.57
N ARG A 95 1.34 -13.42 13.80
CA ARG A 95 2.09 -13.84 14.99
C ARG A 95 2.11 -15.37 14.99
N LEU A 96 3.30 -15.96 15.13
CA LEU A 96 3.42 -17.38 15.39
C LEU A 96 2.69 -17.69 16.71
N PRO A 97 2.01 -18.85 16.82
CA PRO A 97 1.44 -19.25 18.10
C PRO A 97 2.53 -19.28 19.16
N ALA A 98 2.19 -18.86 20.38
CA ALA A 98 3.11 -18.94 21.50
C ALA A 98 3.56 -20.41 21.67
N ARG A 99 4.85 -20.67 21.49
CA ARG A 99 5.43 -21.98 21.81
C ARG A 99 5.42 -22.09 23.33
N ASN A 100 4.72 -23.08 23.87
CA ASN A 100 4.88 -23.45 25.29
C ASN A 100 6.14 -24.33 25.38
N PRO A 101 7.29 -23.82 25.87
CA PRO A 101 8.49 -24.65 25.97
C PRO A 101 8.21 -25.77 26.98
N SER A 102 8.27 -27.02 26.52
CA SER A 102 8.31 -28.15 27.45
C SER A 102 9.59 -28.06 28.29
N PRO A 103 9.55 -28.35 29.59
CA PRO A 103 10.74 -28.34 30.42
C PRO A 103 11.79 -29.30 29.87
N LEU A 104 13.05 -28.85 29.84
CA LEU A 104 14.18 -29.67 29.39
C LEU A 104 14.33 -30.88 30.33
N ARG A 105 14.26 -32.09 29.79
CA ARG A 105 14.45 -33.32 30.57
C ARG A 105 15.95 -33.52 30.78
N VAL A 106 16.38 -33.48 32.03
CA VAL A 106 17.78 -33.79 32.40
C VAL A 106 17.92 -35.32 32.50
N PRO A 107 18.84 -35.94 31.74
CA PRO A 107 19.11 -37.37 31.87
C PRO A 107 19.75 -37.69 33.22
N GLN A 108 19.40 -38.84 33.81
CA GLN A 108 19.96 -39.27 35.10
C GLN A 108 21.34 -39.93 34.95
N VAL A 109 21.68 -40.38 33.73
CA VAL A 109 22.92 -41.10 33.42
C VAL A 109 23.59 -40.47 32.19
N LEU A 110 24.92 -40.44 32.20
CA LEU A 110 25.73 -40.00 31.05
C LEU A 110 25.41 -40.86 29.82
N ASN A 111 25.36 -40.24 28.63
CA ASN A 111 25.05 -40.86 27.33
C ASN A 111 23.63 -41.43 27.13
N GLN A 112 22.67 -41.11 28.01
CA GLN A 112 21.27 -41.55 27.86
C GLN A 112 20.50 -40.79 26.75
N SER A 113 20.89 -39.57 26.43
CA SER A 113 20.23 -38.73 25.42
C SER A 113 21.23 -38.18 24.42
N TRP A 114 21.00 -38.43 23.13
CA TRP A 114 21.81 -37.90 22.05
C TRP A 114 20.93 -36.95 21.23
N SER A 115 21.34 -35.69 21.11
CA SER A 115 20.70 -34.73 20.21
C SER A 115 21.47 -34.67 18.90
N ILE A 116 20.77 -34.77 17.78
CA ILE A 116 21.32 -34.46 16.47
C ILE A 116 20.81 -33.08 16.07
N ASP A 117 21.73 -32.13 15.91
CA ASP A 117 21.45 -30.82 15.36
C ASP A 117 21.60 -30.87 13.83
N PHE A 118 20.48 -30.83 13.10
CA PHE A 118 20.52 -30.68 11.64
C PHE A 118 20.84 -29.22 11.29
N MET A 119 22.07 -28.98 10.80
CA MET A 119 22.34 -27.77 10.04
C MET A 119 21.52 -27.82 8.74
N HIS A 120 20.89 -26.69 8.43
CA HIS A 120 19.81 -26.59 7.46
C HIS A 120 20.32 -26.64 6.01
N ASP A 121 20.84 -27.78 5.58
CA ASP A 121 21.30 -27.98 4.20
C ASP A 121 20.11 -28.28 3.29
N ALA A 122 19.84 -27.35 2.38
CA ALA A 122 18.89 -27.58 1.29
C ALA A 122 19.54 -28.55 0.30
N LEU A 123 18.89 -29.70 0.05
CA LEU A 123 19.25 -30.53 -1.09
C LEU A 123 19.13 -29.69 -2.37
N THR A 124 19.95 -30.00 -3.37
CA THR A 124 19.91 -29.38 -4.71
C THR A 124 18.53 -29.44 -5.39
N CYS A 125 17.62 -30.29 -4.90
CA CYS A 125 16.23 -30.41 -5.34
C CYS A 125 15.23 -29.48 -4.63
N GLY A 126 15.65 -28.58 -3.73
CA GLY A 126 14.80 -27.56 -3.11
C GLY A 126 13.75 -28.08 -2.12
N ARG A 127 13.70 -29.40 -1.88
CA ARG A 127 12.89 -30.01 -0.83
C ARG A 127 13.55 -29.78 0.52
N ARG A 128 12.75 -29.26 1.47
CA ARG A 128 13.18 -29.09 2.86
C ARG A 128 13.12 -30.46 3.53
N PHE A 129 14.21 -30.89 4.17
CA PHE A 129 14.13 -31.98 5.12
C PHE A 129 13.23 -31.54 6.27
N GLY A 130 12.16 -32.30 6.53
CA GLY A 130 11.45 -32.19 7.79
C GLY A 130 12.38 -32.65 8.90
N ASN A 131 12.41 -31.94 10.03
CA ASN A 131 13.15 -32.37 11.21
C ASN A 131 12.74 -33.81 11.52
N PRO A 132 13.67 -34.78 11.51
CA PRO A 132 13.30 -36.15 11.84
C PRO A 132 12.75 -36.19 13.26
N PRO A 133 11.80 -37.10 13.55
CA PRO A 133 11.33 -37.27 14.91
C PRO A 133 12.53 -37.59 15.81
N ILE A 134 12.67 -36.82 16.88
CA ILE A 134 13.62 -37.09 17.97
C ILE A 134 13.33 -38.50 18.50
N PHE A 135 14.17 -39.45 18.10
CA PHE A 135 14.07 -40.84 18.52
C PHE A 135 14.60 -40.92 19.95
N ASN A 136 13.69 -40.83 20.93
CA ASN A 136 14.02 -41.13 22.32
C ASN A 136 14.13 -42.66 22.46
N GLY A 137 15.28 -43.21 22.07
CA GLY A 137 15.61 -44.61 22.31
C GLY A 137 15.89 -44.81 23.79
N GLY A 138 14.87 -45.17 24.55
CA GLY A 138 14.98 -45.42 25.99
C GLY A 138 13.91 -46.38 26.46
N ASP A 139 13.95 -47.61 25.96
CA ASP A 139 13.25 -48.76 26.56
C ASP A 139 14.06 -50.03 26.24
N LYS A 140 15.00 -50.37 27.13
CA LYS A 140 15.30 -51.72 27.62
C LYS A 140 16.10 -51.61 28.92
#